data_AF-A0A2E2EIF4-F1
#
_entry.id   AF-A0A2E2EIF4-F1
#
_cell.length_a   1.000
_cell.length_b   1.000
_cell.length_c   1.000
_cell.angle_alpha   90.00
_cell.angle_beta   90.00
_cell.angle_gamma   90.00
#
_symmetry.space_group_name_H-M   'P 1'
#
loop_
_entity.id
_entity.type
_entity.pdbx_description
1 polymer ?
#
loop_
_entity_poly.entity_id
_entity_poly.type
_entity_poly.pdbx_seq_one_letter_code
_entity_poly.pdbx_strand_id
1 'polypeptide(L)'
;MKKQNETNKNKNTNIFSSLRVKKETKDNALKILEIINKKDFGRKVSIDDLVTKALENVTKEDIELLQRSSLRNKDRQAIVYQLYCKKVKKVSEDEFIGITMSSGFFSFLNENKVELESIGV
;
A
#
# COMPACT_ATOMS: atom_id res chain seq x y z
N MET A 1 -48.03 -4.15 -40.52
CA MET A 1 -47.22 -2.94 -40.24
C MET A 1 -46.60 -3.07 -38.86
N LYS A 2 -45.47 -2.37 -38.65
CA LYS A 2 -44.32 -2.75 -37.81
C LYS A 2 -44.57 -2.72 -36.29
N LYS A 3 -43.93 -3.68 -35.62
CA LYS A 3 -43.76 -3.79 -34.16
C LYS A 3 -43.12 -2.52 -33.59
N GLN A 4 -43.73 -1.94 -32.56
CA GLN A 4 -43.14 -0.85 -31.79
C GLN A 4 -42.09 -1.42 -30.81
N ASN A 5 -40.88 -0.91 -30.95
CA ASN A 5 -39.79 -1.05 -30.00
C ASN A 5 -40.02 -0.07 -28.86
N GLU A 6 -40.27 -0.56 -27.65
CA GLU A 6 -39.98 0.20 -26.44
C GLU A 6 -38.72 -0.37 -25.79
N THR A 7 -37.62 0.34 -26.06
CA THR A 7 -36.33 0.12 -25.41
C THR A 7 -36.43 0.64 -23.99
N ASN A 8 -36.77 -0.23 -23.04
CA ASN A 8 -36.51 0.02 -21.63
C ASN A 8 -35.00 0.00 -21.37
N LYS A 9 -34.33 1.12 -21.69
CA LYS A 9 -33.00 1.44 -21.16
C LYS A 9 -33.15 1.75 -19.68
N ASN A 10 -33.17 0.70 -18.87
CA ASN A 10 -32.94 0.81 -17.43
C ASN A 10 -31.50 1.31 -17.22
N LYS A 11 -31.34 2.63 -17.07
CA LYS A 11 -30.11 3.25 -16.57
C LYS A 11 -30.01 2.98 -15.06
N ASN A 12 -29.78 1.73 -14.66
CA ASN A 12 -29.12 1.48 -13.39
C ASN A 12 -27.64 1.73 -13.61
N THR A 13 -27.22 2.97 -13.40
CA THR A 13 -25.82 3.31 -13.21
C THR A 13 -25.25 2.35 -12.17
N ASN A 14 -24.27 1.55 -12.58
CA ASN A 14 -23.73 0.45 -11.80
C ASN A 14 -22.99 1.02 -10.58
N ILE A 15 -23.68 1.17 -9.44
CA ILE A 15 -23.12 1.78 -8.20
C ILE A 15 -22.01 0.89 -7.61
N PHE A 16 -21.98 -0.40 -7.99
CA PHE A 16 -21.04 -1.37 -7.45
C PHE A 16 -19.84 -1.58 -8.38
N SER A 17 -18.65 -1.47 -7.81
CA SER A 17 -17.38 -1.88 -8.43
C SER A 17 -16.82 -3.13 -7.75
N SER A 18 -16.19 -4.03 -8.50
CA SER A 18 -15.57 -5.23 -7.93
C SER A 18 -14.20 -4.91 -7.34
N LEU A 19 -14.03 -5.17 -6.04
CA LEU A 19 -12.73 -5.16 -5.37
C LEU A 19 -12.22 -6.59 -5.20
N ARG A 20 -11.08 -6.90 -5.81
CA ARG A 20 -10.43 -8.21 -5.64
C ARG A 20 -9.39 -8.11 -4.53
N VAL A 21 -9.59 -8.92 -3.48
CA VAL A 21 -8.65 -9.05 -2.36
C VAL A 21 -8.12 -10.48 -2.28
N LYS A 22 -6.99 -10.67 -1.59
CA LYS A 22 -6.48 -12.01 -1.27
C LYS A 22 -7.47 -12.75 -0.38
N LYS A 23 -7.46 -14.08 -0.46
CA LYS A 23 -8.36 -14.94 0.34
C LYS A 23 -8.21 -14.67 1.84
N GLU A 24 -6.97 -14.56 2.32
CA GLU A 24 -6.67 -14.28 3.72
C GLU A 24 -7.28 -12.95 4.21
N THR A 25 -7.17 -11.89 3.41
CA THR A 25 -7.77 -10.58 3.72
C THR A 25 -9.29 -10.67 3.82
N LYS A 26 -9.93 -11.42 2.91
CA LYS A 26 -11.37 -11.66 2.95
C LYS A 26 -11.78 -12.40 4.22
N ASP A 27 -11.06 -13.47 4.58
CA ASP A 27 -11.38 -14.28 5.75
C ASP A 27 -11.23 -13.46 7.05
N ASN A 28 -10.22 -12.60 7.13
CA ASN A 28 -10.04 -11.67 8.24
C ASN A 28 -11.17 -10.63 8.33
N ALA A 29 -11.58 -10.05 7.21
CA ALA A 29 -12.71 -9.11 7.18
C ALA A 29 -14.03 -9.78 7.63
N LEU A 30 -14.27 -11.03 7.23
CA LEU A 30 -15.45 -11.79 7.65
C LEU A 30 -15.46 -12.08 9.16
N LYS A 31 -14.31 -12.46 9.75
CA LYS A 31 -14.19 -12.66 11.21
C LYS A 31 -14.52 -11.39 11.99
N ILE A 32 -14.01 -10.23 11.53
CA ILE A 32 -14.31 -8.94 12.15
C ILE A 32 -15.81 -8.63 12.05
N LEU A 33 -16.43 -8.90 10.89
CA LEU A 33 -17.88 -8.72 10.72
C LEU A 33 -18.72 -9.63 11.59
N GLU A 34 -18.30 -10.87 11.84
CA GLU A 34 -19.00 -11.75 12.77
C GLU A 34 -19.00 -11.17 14.18
N ILE A 35 -17.87 -10.60 14.63
CA ILE A 35 -17.77 -9.95 15.94
C ILE A 35 -18.69 -8.71 15.99
N ILE A 36 -18.62 -7.84 14.98
CA ILE A 36 -19.45 -6.62 14.91
C ILE A 36 -20.94 -6.95 14.91
N ASN A 37 -21.33 -8.04 14.26
CA ASN A 37 -22.73 -8.44 14.11
C ASN A 37 -23.28 -9.27 15.27
N LYS A 38 -22.49 -9.59 16.31
CA LYS A 38 -22.97 -10.18 17.57
C LYS A 38 -23.68 -9.16 18.49
N LYS A 39 -24.28 -8.13 17.92
CA LYS A 39 -25.03 -7.11 18.66
C LYS A 39 -26.46 -7.58 18.92
N ASP A 40 -27.01 -7.19 20.07
CA ASP A 40 -28.33 -7.63 20.51
C ASP A 40 -29.48 -7.07 19.66
N PHE A 41 -29.28 -5.89 19.05
CA PHE A 41 -30.31 -5.19 18.29
C PHE A 41 -29.77 -4.46 17.04
N GLY A 42 -30.64 -4.31 16.03
CA GLY A 42 -30.41 -3.48 14.84
C GLY A 42 -29.99 -4.23 13.58
N ARG A 43 -29.80 -3.49 12.48
CA ARG A 43 -29.45 -4.05 11.16
C ARG A 43 -28.03 -4.60 11.12
N LYS A 44 -27.82 -5.73 10.41
CA LYS A 44 -26.50 -6.29 10.14
C LYS A 44 -25.61 -5.27 9.41
N VAL A 45 -24.38 -5.10 9.90
CA VAL A 45 -23.33 -4.30 9.27
C VAL A 45 -22.77 -5.05 8.06
N SER A 46 -22.64 -4.36 6.94
CA SER A 46 -22.13 -4.93 5.68
C SER A 46 -20.60 -4.82 5.59
N ILE A 47 -19.99 -5.55 4.65
CA ILE A 47 -18.55 -5.39 4.33
C ILE A 47 -18.25 -3.96 3.89
N ASP A 48 -19.17 -3.35 3.13
CA ASP A 48 -19.01 -2.00 2.61
C ASP A 48 -18.91 -0.96 3.74
N ASP A 49 -19.76 -1.08 4.76
CA ASP A 49 -19.73 -0.22 5.95
C ASP A 49 -18.39 -0.37 6.72
N LEU A 50 -17.92 -1.61 6.87
CA LEU A 50 -16.63 -1.88 7.53
C LEU A 50 -15.47 -1.28 6.75
N VAL A 51 -15.44 -1.46 5.43
CA VAL A 51 -14.37 -0.95 4.56
C VAL A 51 -14.40 0.58 4.54
N THR A 52 -15.58 1.19 4.42
CA THR A 52 -15.73 2.65 4.50
C THR A 52 -15.17 3.19 5.81
N LYS A 53 -15.55 2.57 6.94
CA LYS A 53 -15.06 3.00 8.24
C LYS A 53 -13.55 2.83 8.40
N ALA A 54 -13.00 1.74 7.87
CA ALA A 54 -11.56 1.52 7.87
C ALA A 54 -10.82 2.57 7.04
N LEU A 55 -11.34 2.92 5.86
CA LEU A 55 -10.75 3.92 4.97
C LEU A 55 -10.77 5.33 5.56
N GLU A 56 -11.83 5.70 6.28
CA GLU A 56 -11.91 6.99 7.01
C GLU A 56 -10.81 7.15 8.07
N ASN A 57 -10.38 6.04 8.67
CA ASN A 57 -9.42 6.03 9.75
C ASN A 57 -7.96 5.90 9.26
N VAL A 58 -7.73 5.77 7.94
CA VAL A 58 -6.38 5.69 7.39
C VAL A 58 -5.67 7.02 7.61
N THR A 59 -4.61 7.01 8.41
CA THR A 59 -3.79 8.18 8.66
C THR A 59 -2.68 8.34 7.61
N LYS A 60 -2.02 9.51 7.59
CA LYS A 60 -0.83 9.71 6.74
C LYS A 60 0.30 8.76 7.13
N GLU A 61 0.45 8.47 8.42
CA GLU A 61 1.45 7.56 8.95
C GLU A 61 1.22 6.14 8.44
N ASP A 62 -0.04 5.69 8.40
CA ASP A 62 -0.41 4.38 7.83
C ASP A 62 -0.09 4.30 6.34
N ILE A 63 -0.34 5.38 5.59
CA ILE A 63 -0.02 5.47 4.16
C ILE A 63 1.50 5.37 3.95
N GLU A 64 2.29 6.13 4.72
CA GLU A 64 3.74 6.07 4.65
C GLU A 64 4.26 4.67 5.03
N LEU A 65 3.70 4.04 6.06
CA LEU A 65 4.06 2.68 6.45
C LEU A 65 3.77 1.68 5.33
N LEU A 66 2.61 1.78 4.68
CA LEU A 66 2.26 0.95 3.52
C LEU A 66 3.24 1.16 2.37
N GLN A 67 3.61 2.41 2.07
CA GLN A 67 4.60 2.73 1.04
C GLN A 67 5.97 2.10 1.37
N ARG A 68 6.47 2.28 2.60
CA ARG A 68 7.75 1.70 3.06
C ARG A 68 7.72 0.17 3.01
N SER A 69 6.61 -0.45 3.42
CA SER A 69 6.46 -1.92 3.39
C SER A 69 6.45 -2.51 1.97
N SER A 70 6.06 -1.70 0.98
CA SER A 70 6.01 -2.11 -0.42
C SER A 70 7.37 -2.09 -1.12
N LEU A 71 8.37 -1.43 -0.54
CA LEU A 71 9.72 -1.32 -1.10
C LEU A 71 10.39 -2.68 -1.18
N ARG A 72 10.81 -3.08 -2.38
CA ARG A 72 11.63 -4.28 -2.58
C ARG A 72 13.08 -3.99 -2.22
N ASN A 73 13.86 -5.03 -1.99
CA ASN A 73 15.30 -4.90 -1.70
C ASN A 73 16.04 -4.11 -2.79
N LYS A 74 15.65 -4.29 -4.06
CA LYS A 74 16.19 -3.51 -5.18
C LYS A 74 15.89 -2.01 -5.06
N ASP A 75 14.67 -1.67 -4.64
CA ASP A 75 14.25 -0.28 -4.47
C ASP A 75 15.02 0.36 -3.31
N ARG A 76 15.19 -0.36 -2.19
CA ARG A 76 16.00 0.07 -1.06
C ARG A 76 17.45 0.32 -1.45
N GLN A 77 18.05 -0.58 -2.24
CA GLN A 77 19.42 -0.41 -2.75
C GLN A 77 19.54 0.83 -3.64
N ALA A 78 18.55 1.09 -4.51
CA ALA A 78 18.52 2.28 -5.35
C ALA A 78 18.41 3.57 -4.52
N ILE A 79 17.63 3.57 -3.44
CA ILE A 79 17.52 4.70 -2.52
C ILE A 79 18.89 5.00 -1.88
N VAL A 80 19.59 3.98 -1.36
CA VAL A 80 20.92 4.17 -0.76
C VAL A 80 21.92 4.67 -1.79
N TYR A 81 21.90 4.13 -3.01
CA TYR A 81 22.77 4.57 -4.10
C TYR A 81 22.54 6.04 -4.45
N GLN A 82 21.28 6.46 -4.57
CA GLN A 82 20.94 7.86 -4.82
C GLN A 82 21.40 8.78 -3.68
N LEU A 83 21.25 8.35 -2.43
CA LEU A 83 21.73 9.09 -1.26
C LEU A 83 23.26 9.25 -1.30
N TYR A 84 23.97 8.15 -1.59
CA TYR A 84 25.42 8.13 -1.71
C TYR A 84 25.91 9.05 -2.83
N CYS A 85 25.25 9.02 -3.99
CA CYS A 85 25.57 9.89 -5.12
C CYS A 85 25.36 11.37 -4.83
N LYS A 86 24.37 11.71 -3.99
CA LYS A 86 24.09 13.08 -3.57
C LYS A 86 25.10 13.62 -2.56
N LYS A 87 25.52 12.79 -1.60
CA LYS A 87 26.34 13.23 -0.45
C LYS A 87 27.84 13.06 -0.65
N VAL A 88 28.26 11.99 -1.33
CA VAL A 88 29.68 11.62 -1.44
C VAL A 88 30.19 11.94 -2.84
N LYS A 89 29.73 11.18 -3.84
CA LYS A 89 30.22 11.31 -5.22
C LYS A 89 29.29 10.56 -6.18
N LYS A 90 29.09 11.12 -7.37
CA LYS A 90 28.50 10.37 -8.50
C LYS A 90 29.43 9.24 -8.91
N VAL A 91 28.98 8.01 -8.74
CA VAL A 91 29.68 6.77 -9.09
C VAL A 91 28.74 5.91 -9.92
N SER A 92 29.26 5.03 -10.77
CA SER A 92 28.42 4.08 -11.51
C SER A 92 27.83 3.01 -10.58
N GLU A 93 26.84 2.24 -11.04
CA GLU A 93 26.27 1.13 -10.24
C GLU A 93 27.31 0.06 -9.91
N ASP A 94 28.21 -0.26 -10.86
CA ASP A 94 29.27 -1.25 -10.68
C ASP A 94 30.31 -0.78 -9.64
N GLU A 95 30.72 0.49 -9.73
CA GLU A 95 31.59 1.11 -8.73
C GLU A 95 30.91 1.17 -7.35
N PHE A 96 29.61 1.45 -7.30
CA PHE A 96 28.86 1.46 -6.05
C PHE A 96 28.82 0.09 -5.39
N ILE A 97 28.65 -0.99 -6.16
CA ILE A 97 28.71 -2.37 -5.63
C ILE A 97 30.08 -2.61 -4.98
N GLY A 98 31.17 -2.21 -5.64
CA GLY A 98 32.52 -2.30 -5.05
C GLY A 98 32.65 -1.51 -3.74
N ILE A 99 32.05 -0.32 -3.68
CA ILE A 99 32.03 0.52 -2.47
C ILE A 99 31.21 -0.13 -1.35
N THR A 100 30.10 -0.80 -1.65
CA THR A 100 29.29 -1.48 -0.61
C THR A 100 30.06 -2.56 0.15
N MET A 101 31.13 -3.09 -0.46
CA MET A 101 32.02 -4.09 0.14
C MET A 101 33.15 -3.47 0.99
N SER A 102 33.26 -2.13 1.01
CA SER A 102 34.30 -1.40 1.74
C SER A 102 33.87 -1.01 3.15
N SER A 103 34.83 -0.86 4.07
CA SER A 103 34.59 -0.42 5.44
C SER A 103 34.02 1.00 5.54
N GLY A 104 34.38 1.88 4.59
CA GLY A 104 33.88 3.25 4.52
C GLY A 104 32.38 3.35 4.28
N PHE A 105 31.79 2.37 3.60
CA PHE A 105 30.36 2.34 3.34
C PHE A 105 29.54 2.09 4.62
N PHE A 106 30.01 1.25 5.52
CA PHE A 106 29.34 1.04 6.82
C PHE A 106 29.33 2.32 7.67
N SER A 107 30.39 3.11 7.60
CA SER A 107 30.44 4.41 8.27
C SER A 107 29.41 5.38 7.68
N PHE A 108 29.32 5.44 6.35
CA PHE A 108 28.29 6.22 5.65
C PHE A 108 26.87 5.80 6.03
N LEU A 109 26.58 4.50 6.12
CA LEU A 109 25.26 4.01 6.54
C LEU A 109 24.93 4.44 7.97
N ASN A 110 25.89 4.36 8.89
CA ASN A 110 25.68 4.77 10.28
C ASN A 110 25.45 6.27 10.41
N GLU A 111 26.20 7.10 9.68
CA GLU A 111 26.04 8.55 9.67
C GLU A 111 24.68 8.98 9.12
N ASN A 112 24.12 8.23 8.16
CA ASN A 112 22.87 8.55 7.47
C ASN A 112 21.68 7.71 7.93
N LYS A 113 21.84 6.97 9.03
CA LYS A 113 20.86 5.99 9.52
C LYS A 113 19.47 6.61 9.71
N VAL A 114 19.39 7.78 10.33
CA VAL A 114 18.11 8.47 10.61
C VAL A 114 17.38 8.85 9.31
N GLU A 115 18.11 9.30 8.30
CA GLU A 115 17.53 9.67 7.01
C GLU A 115 17.07 8.43 6.23
N LEU A 116 17.86 7.35 6.24
CA LEU A 116 17.49 6.08 5.62
C LEU A 116 16.25 5.45 6.27
N GLU A 117 16.18 5.43 7.60
CA GLU A 117 15.03 4.93 8.36
C GLU A 117 13.76 5.75 8.06
N SER A 118 13.90 7.07 7.87
CA SER A 118 12.78 7.95 7.49
C SER A 118 12.23 7.63 6.09
N ILE A 119 13.07 7.12 5.17
CA ILE A 119 12.70 6.79 3.79
C ILE A 119 12.26 5.31 3.67
N GLY A 120 12.44 4.51 4.72
CA GLY A 120 12.02 3.10 4.76
C GLY A 120 13.07 2.10 4.27
N VAL A 121 14.35 2.48 4.38
CA VAL A 121 15.52 1.60 4.16
C VAL A 121 16.04 1.13 5.51
#